data_AF-A0A0M4BKP3-F1
#
_entry.id   AF-A0A0M4BKP3-F1
#
_cell.length_a   1.000
_cell.length_b   1.000
_cell.length_c   1.000
_cell.angle_alpha   90.00
_cell.angle_beta   90.00
_cell.angle_gamma   90.00
#
_symmetry.space_group_name_H-M   'P 1'
#
loop_
_entity.id
_entity.type
_entity.pdbx_description
1 polymer ?
#
loop_
_entity_poly.entity_id
_entity_poly.type
_entity_poly.pdbx_seq_one_letter_code
_entity_poly.pdbx_strand_id
1 'polypeptide(L)' 'MFCNLSDAQINKYSAILSKLSELSDLSNFQDYPSFALWISGILRDPKSVREETAKRIFKALHSKTDFKP' A
#
# COMPACT_ATOMS: atom_id res chain seq x y z
N MET A 1 11.45 -8.81 -6.80
CA MET A 1 10.40 -9.84 -6.84
C MET A 1 9.29 -9.32 -5.95
N PHE A 2 8.24 -8.74 -6.53
CA PHE A 2 7.15 -8.15 -5.74
C PHE A 2 6.28 -9.29 -5.25
N CYS A 3 6.19 -9.41 -3.93
CA CYS A 3 5.78 -10.60 -3.23
C CYS A 3 4.40 -11.09 -3.67
N ASN A 4 4.25 -12.41 -3.78
CA ASN A 4 2.96 -13.09 -3.87
C ASN A 4 2.21 -12.91 -2.54
N LEU A 5 1.68 -11.72 -2.31
CA LEU A 5 0.76 -11.43 -1.22
C LEU A 5 -0.60 -12.04 -1.57
N SER A 6 -1.16 -12.86 -0.69
CA SER A 6 -2.53 -13.34 -0.86
C SER A 6 -3.51 -12.18 -0.75
N ASP A 7 -4.68 -12.25 -1.40
CA ASP A 7 -5.74 -11.21 -1.32
C ASP A 7 -6.04 -10.78 0.12
N ALA A 8 -6.06 -11.72 1.06
CA ALA A 8 -6.26 -11.43 2.48
C ALA A 8 -5.15 -10.54 3.07
N GLN A 9 -3.89 -10.80 2.70
CA GLN A 9 -2.76 -9.97 3.11
C GLN A 9 -2.81 -8.60 2.42
N ILE A 10 -3.08 -8.57 1.12
CA ILE A 10 -3.20 -7.32 0.37
C ILE A 10 -4.26 -6.42 1.01
N ASN A 11 -5.45 -6.95 1.29
CA ASN A 11 -6.54 -6.20 1.90
C ASN A 11 -6.21 -5.74 3.33
N LYS A 12 -5.59 -6.62 4.14
CA LYS A 12 -5.15 -6.27 5.49
C LYS A 12 -4.12 -5.14 5.47
N TYR A 13 -3.09 -5.26 4.64
CA TYR A 13 -2.01 -4.29 4.56
C TYR A 13 -2.48 -2.98 3.93
N SER A 14 -3.29 -3.04 2.87
CA SER A 14 -3.81 -1.84 2.23
C SER A 14 -4.71 -1.03 3.16
N ALA A 15 -5.51 -1.69 4.02
CA ALA A 15 -6.31 -1.04 5.04
C ALA A 15 -5.48 -0.41 6.19
N ILE A 16 -4.32 -0.99 6.50
CA ILE A 16 -3.38 -0.39 7.48
C ILE A 16 -2.71 0.82 6.85
N LEU A 17 -2.18 0.65 5.64
CA LEU A 17 -1.44 1.68 4.89
C LEU A 17 -2.33 2.89 4.57
N SER A 18 -3.61 2.67 4.25
CA SER A 18 -4.53 3.78 3.93
C SER A 18 -4.80 4.71 5.12
N LYS A 19 -4.59 4.23 6.35
CA LYS A 19 -4.73 5.01 7.59
C LYS A 19 -3.43 5.66 8.03
N LEU A 20 -2.32 5.44 7.33
CA LEU A 20 -1.04 6.06 7.67
C LEU A 20 -1.02 7.50 7.17
N SER A 21 -0.83 8.44 8.10
CA SER A 21 -0.71 9.86 7.77
C SER A 21 0.45 10.14 6.81
N GLU A 22 1.54 9.36 6.84
CA GLU A 22 2.68 9.49 5.92
C GLU A 22 2.33 9.15 4.46
N LEU A 23 1.26 8.37 4.25
CA LEU A 23 0.75 8.02 2.93
C LEU A 23 -0.49 8.85 2.57
N SER A 24 -1.17 9.48 3.54
CA SER A 24 -2.30 10.36 3.28
C SER A 24 -1.96 11.48 2.29
N ASP A 25 -0.74 12.02 2.31
CA ASP A 25 -0.26 13.00 1.31
C ASP A 25 -0.19 12.45 -0.13
N LEU A 26 -0.10 11.14 -0.30
CA LEU A 26 -0.11 10.50 -1.63
C LEU A 26 -1.53 10.28 -2.16
N SER A 27 -2.54 10.37 -1.28
CA SER A 27 -3.95 10.14 -1.60
C SER A 27 -4.65 11.44 -1.95
N ASN A 28 -5.27 11.51 -3.14
CA ASN A 28 -6.32 12.50 -3.42
C ASN A 28 -7.73 11.92 -3.16
N PHE A 29 -7.82 10.73 -2.57
CA PHE A 29 -9.10 10.09 -2.31
C PHE A 29 -9.76 10.71 -1.08
N GLN A 30 -11.06 11.01 -1.22
CA GLN A 30 -11.88 11.56 -0.14
C GLN A 30 -12.21 10.52 0.94
N ASP A 31 -12.08 9.23 0.63
CA ASP A 31 -12.47 8.12 1.51
C ASP A 31 -11.35 7.08 1.69
N TYR A 32 -11.17 6.62 2.93
CA TYR A 32 -10.15 5.63 3.32
C TYR A 32 -10.24 4.27 2.58
N PRO A 33 -11.42 3.66 2.37
CA PRO A 33 -11.51 2.39 1.63
C PRO A 33 -11.14 2.53 0.15
N SER A 34 -11.46 3.66 -0.51
CA SER A 34 -10.98 3.91 -1.87
C SER A 34 -9.45 4.00 -1.91
N PHE A 35 -8.85 4.63 -0.92
CA PHE A 35 -7.39 4.69 -0.80
C PHE A 35 -6.78 3.30 -0.52
N ALA A 36 -7.41 2.49 0.33
CA ALA A 36 -6.99 1.10 0.55
C ALA A 36 -7.08 0.27 -0.74
N LEU A 37 -8.14 0.43 -1.53
CA LEU A 37 -8.24 -0.24 -2.84
C LEU A 37 -7.12 0.21 -3.79
N TRP A 38 -6.79 1.49 -3.82
CA TRP A 38 -5.67 1.97 -4.64
C TRP A 38 -4.33 1.37 -4.20
N ILE A 39 -4.04 1.35 -2.89
CA ILE A 39 -2.83 0.73 -2.34
C ILE A 39 -2.81 -0.77 -2.65
N SER A 40 -3.95 -1.46 -2.58
CA SER A 40 -4.05 -2.88 -2.94
C SER A 40 -3.64 -3.14 -4.39
N GLY A 41 -4.01 -2.23 -5.30
CA GLY A 41 -3.56 -2.25 -6.69
C GLY A 41 -2.05 -2.08 -6.83
N ILE A 42 -1.42 -1.22 -6.02
CA ILE A 42 0.03 -0.98 -6.03
C ILE A 42 0.81 -2.16 -5.46
N LEU A 43 0.28 -2.79 -4.39
CA LEU A 43 0.87 -3.99 -3.81
C LEU A 43 0.87 -5.15 -4.83
N ARG A 44 -0.16 -5.21 -5.69
CA ARG A 44 -0.28 -6.20 -6.76
C ARG A 44 0.55 -5.85 -8.00
N ASP A 45 0.49 -4.59 -8.42
CA ASP A 45 1.26 -4.06 -9.55
C ASP A 45 1.84 -2.67 -9.20
N PRO A 46 3.11 -2.63 -8.76
CA PRO A 46 3.76 -1.38 -8.38
C PRO A 46 4.17 -0.53 -9.59
N LYS A 47 4.10 -1.07 -10.81
CA LYS A 47 4.41 -0.34 -12.04
C LYS A 47 3.27 0.59 -12.47
N SER A 48 2.07 0.37 -11.93
CA SER A 48 0.90 1.23 -12.11
C SER A 48 1.11 2.65 -11.56
N VAL A 49 2.08 2.84 -10.65
CA VAL A 49 2.41 4.15 -10.06
C VAL A 49 3.89 4.49 -10.25
N ARG A 50 4.24 5.74 -9.95
CA ARG A 50 5.63 6.19 -9.94
C ARG A 50 6.45 5.36 -8.95
N GLU A 51 7.69 5.04 -9.33
CA GLU A 51 8.61 4.27 -8.47
C GLU A 51 8.79 4.88 -7.08
N GLU A 52 8.80 6.21 -6.96
CA GLU A 52 8.88 6.89 -5.65
C GLU A 52 7.67 6.57 -4.76
N THR A 53 6.46 6.62 -5.33
CA THR A 53 5.22 6.29 -4.63
C THR A 53 5.22 4.83 -4.20
N ALA A 54 5.59 3.92 -5.10
CA ALA A 54 5.73 2.51 -4.79
C ALA A 54 6.75 2.32 -3.66
N LYS A 55 7.97 2.85 -3.78
CA LYS A 55 9.02 2.75 -2.74
C LYS A 55 8.53 3.24 -1.38
N ARG A 56 7.79 4.36 -1.31
CA ARG A 56 7.20 4.84 -0.05
C ARG A 56 6.19 3.86 0.53
N ILE A 57 5.26 3.36 -0.27
CA ILE A 57 4.24 2.40 0.18
C ILE A 57 4.89 1.10 0.66
N PHE A 58 5.85 0.55 -0.08
CA PHE A 58 6.57 -0.66 0.34
C PHE A 58 7.44 -0.43 1.58
N LYS A 59 8.06 0.75 1.72
CA LYS A 59 8.80 1.12 2.93
C LYS A 59 7.88 1.20 4.15
N ALA A 60 6.73 1.84 4.00
CA ALA A 60 5.71 1.91 5.04
C ALA A 60 5.16 0.52 5.36
N LEU A 61 4.93 -0.34 4.35
CA LEU A 61 4.53 -1.73 4.52
C LEU A 61 5.53 -2.48 5.41
N HIS A 62 6.81 -2.50 5.05
CA HIS A 62 7.84 -3.19 5.84
C HIS A 62 8.04 -2.58 7.23
N SER A 63 7.86 -1.27 7.39
CA SER A 63 8.12 -0.58 8.66
C SER A 63 6.92 -0.61 9.63
N LYS A 64 5.69 -0.60 9.11
CA LYS A 64 4.46 -0.45 9.90
C LYS A 64 3.65 -1.73 10.01
N THR A 65 3.98 -2.73 9.20
CA THR A 65 3.34 -4.04 9.25
C THR A 65 4.36 -5.09 9.59
N ASP A 66 3.91 -6.25 10.09
CA ASP A 66 4.77 -7.41 10.33
C ASP A 66 5.18 -8.12 9.02
N PHE A 67 5.16 -7.41 7.90
CA PHE A 67 5.62 -7.94 6.62
C PHE A 67 7.13 -8.13 6.66
N LYS A 68 7.54 -9.35 7.03
CA LYS A 68 8.94 -9.79 7.00
C LYS A 68 9.25 -10.41 5.64
N PRO A 69 10.39 -10.04 5.03
CA PRO A 69 10.85 -10.62 3.76
C PRO A 69 11.15 -12.12 3.87
#